data_AF-A0AAN7B0Z6-F1
#
_entry.id   AF-A0AAN7B0Z6-F1
#
_cell.length_a   1.000
_cell.length_b   1.000
_cell.length_c   1.000
_cell.angle_alpha   90.00
_cell.angle_beta   90.00
_cell.angle_gamma   90.00
#
_symmetry.space_group_name_H-M   'P 1'
#
loop_
_entity.id
_entity.type
_entity.pdbx_description
1 polymer ?
#
loop_
_entity_poly.entity_id
_entity_poly.type
_entity_poly.pdbx_seq_one_letter_code
_entity_poly.pdbx_strand_id
1 'polypeptide(L)' 'TSMNNLAFTWKGQGRHADALALMDDCAQARQRVLGEEHPYTLSSLATVTSGV' A
#
# COMPACT_ATOMS: atom_id res chain seq x y z
N THR A 1 9.39 -2.94 1.07
CA THR A 1 9.79 -3.58 -0.21
C THR A 1 8.75 -4.56 -0.74
N SER A 2 8.15 -5.44 0.07
CA SER A 2 7.21 -6.47 -0.43
C SER A 2 5.89 -5.95 -1.03
N MET A 3 5.26 -4.92 -0.44
CA MET A 3 4.00 -4.37 -0.99
C MET A 3 4.19 -3.59 -2.29
N ASN A 4 5.34 -2.94 -2.44
CA ASN A 4 5.65 -2.17 -3.64
C ASN A 4 5.83 -3.11 -4.85
N ASN A 5 6.46 -4.27 -4.63
CA ASN A 5 6.55 -5.31 -5.66
C ASN A 5 5.18 -5.90 -5.99
N LEU A 6 4.32 -6.11 -4.98
CA LEU A 6 2.97 -6.64 -5.20
C LEU A 6 2.10 -5.67 -6.01
N ALA A 7 2.13 -4.39 -5.67
CA ALA A 7 1.43 -3.33 -6.42
C ALA A 7 1.85 -3.29 -7.90
N PHE A 8 3.15 -3.42 -8.15
CA PHE A 8 3.69 -3.40 -9.51
C PHE A 8 3.28 -4.65 -10.30
N THR A 9 3.30 -5.83 -9.67
CA THR A 9 2.81 -7.08 -10.28
C THR A 9 1.33 -7.01 -10.61
N TRP A 10 0.51 -6.42 -9.73
CA TRP A 10 -0.95 -6.33 -9.93
C TRP A 10 -1.33 -5.26 -10.95
N LYS A 11 -0.53 -4.19 -11.07
CA LYS A 11 -0.59 -3.23 -12.19
C LYS A 11 -0.44 -3.92 -13.54
N GLY A 12 0.45 -4.92 -13.63
CA GLY A 12 0.61 -5.72 -14.85
C GLY A 12 -0.57 -6.67 -15.14
N GLN A 13 -1.40 -7.01 -14.15
CA GLN A 13 -2.49 -7.97 -14.27
C GLN A 13 -3.88 -7.31 -14.44
N GLY A 14 -3.96 -5.98 -14.50
CA GLY A 14 -5.24 -5.26 -14.59
C GLY A 14 -6.08 -5.29 -13.31
N ARG A 15 -5.55 -5.85 -12.21
CA ARG A 15 -6.21 -5.97 -10.90
C ARG A 15 -5.84 -4.83 -9.96
N HIS A 16 -5.92 -3.61 -10.48
CA HIS A 16 -5.54 -2.40 -9.75
C HIS A 16 -6.40 -2.13 -8.52
N ALA A 17 -7.72 -2.33 -8.64
CA ALA A 17 -8.65 -2.02 -7.55
C ALA A 17 -8.46 -2.95 -6.34
N ASP A 18 -8.29 -4.26 -6.57
CA ASP A 18 -8.00 -5.21 -5.48
C ASP A 18 -6.65 -4.90 -4.81
N ALA A 19 -5.64 -4.49 -5.59
CA ALA A 19 -4.31 -4.16 -5.06
C ALA A 19 -4.39 -2.94 -4.14
N LEU A 20 -5.05 -1.89 -4.60
CA LEU A 20 -5.23 -0.66 -3.83
C LEU A 20 -6.03 -0.93 -2.55
N ALA A 21 -7.10 -1.72 -2.61
CA ALA A 21 -7.87 -2.08 -1.42
C ALA A 21 -7.03 -2.85 -0.40
N LEU A 22 -6.22 -3.82 -0.83
CA LEU A 22 -5.32 -4.57 0.05
C LEU A 22 -4.23 -3.67 0.66
N MET A 23 -3.70 -2.74 -0.13
CA MET A 23 -2.68 -1.80 0.32
C MET A 23 -3.23 -0.76 1.30
N ASP A 24 -4.48 -0.31 1.09
CA ASP A 24 -5.19 0.57 2.01
C ASP A 24 -5.45 -0.12 3.36
N ASP A 25 -5.95 -1.36 3.33
CA ASP A 25 -6.18 -2.15 4.54
C ASP A 25 -4.87 -2.39 5.31
N CYS A 26 -3.79 -2.70 4.59
CA CYS A 26 -2.45 -2.79 5.16
C CYS A 26 -1.95 -1.47 5.74
N ALA A 27 -2.21 -0.33 5.08
CA ALA A 27 -1.81 0.98 5.56
C ALA A 27 -2.57 1.35 6.85
N GLN A 28 -3.88 1.10 6.91
CA GLN A 28 -4.69 1.30 8.11
C GLN A 28 -4.26 0.38 9.27
N ALA A 29 -4.00 -0.89 8.99
CA ALA A 29 -3.51 -1.83 10.00
C ALA A 29 -2.15 -1.38 10.56
N ARG A 30 -1.23 -0.92 9.70
CA ARG A 30 0.07 -0.38 10.11
C ARG A 30 -0.08 0.92 10.90
N GLN A 31 -0.96 1.81 10.48
CA GLN A 31 -1.22 3.06 11.20
C GLN A 31 -1.73 2.78 12.62
N ARG A 32 -2.62 1.79 12.80
CA ARG A 32 -3.11 1.39 14.13
C ARG A 32 -2.05 0.72 15.01
N VAL A 33 -1.18 -0.11 14.42
CA VAL A 33 -0.19 -0.90 15.19
C VAL A 33 1.10 -0.13 15.44
N LEU A 34 1.58 0.62 14.46
CA LEU A 34 2.89 1.27 14.45
C LEU A 34 2.81 2.80 14.59
N GLY A 35 1.63 3.39 14.38
CA GLY A 35 1.45 4.84 14.31
C GLY A 35 1.63 5.41 12.91
N GLU A 36 1.18 6.65 12.73
CA GLU A 36 1.25 7.41 11.48
C GLU A 36 2.68 7.82 11.10
N GLU A 37 3.56 8.06 12.08
CA GLU A 37 4.94 8.47 11.86
C GLU A 37 5.88 7.31 11.48
N HIS A 38 5.40 6.06 11.56
CA HIS A 38 6.26 4.93 11.28
C HIS A 38 6.66 4.90 9.79
N PRO A 39 7.95 4.75 9.46
CA PRO A 39 8.42 4.79 8.07
C PRO A 39 7.75 3.74 7.15
N TYR A 40 7.30 2.62 7.70
CA TYR A 40 6.52 1.62 6.96
C TYR A 40 5.06 2.00 6.70
N THR A 41 4.46 2.88 7.51
CA THR A 41 3.13 3.44 7.27
C THR A 41 3.22 4.51 6.18
N LEU A 42 4.20 5.42 6.29
CA LEU A 42 4.47 6.46 5.29
C LEU A 42 4.80 5.88 3.91
N SER A 43 5.63 4.83 3.86
CA SER A 43 5.95 4.16 2.59
C SER A 43 4.72 3.45 1.98
N SER A 44 3.76 2.99 2.79
CA SER A 44 2.54 2.37 2.28
C SER A 44 1.58 3.43 1.72
N LEU A 45 1.44 4.55 2.43
CA LEU A 45 0.67 5.73 2.01
C LEU A 45 1.21 6.33 0.71
N ALA A 46 2.54 6.49 0.60
CA ALA A 46 3.16 7.02 -0.60
C ALA A 46 2.87 6.18 -1.85
N THR A 47 2.77 4.85 -1.71
CA THR A 47 2.46 3.98 -2.84
C THR A 47 0.98 4.05 -3.24
N VAL A 48 0.03 4.21 -2.29
CA VAL A 48 -1.40 4.37 -2.63
C VAL A 48 -1.69 5.76 -3.22
N THR A 49 -1.00 6.81 -2.77
CA THR A 49 -1.13 8.16 -3.34
C THR A 49 -0.52 8.29 -4.74
N SER A 50 0.50 7.50 -5.08
CA SER A 50 1.09 7.49 -6.43
C SER A 50 0.20 6.78 -7.49
N GLY A 51 -0.89 6.15 -7.04
CA GLY A 51 -1.86 5.46 -7.90
C GLY A 51 -3.07 6.29 -8.31
N VAL A 52 -3.16 7.58 -7.92
CA VAL A 52 -4.18 8.54 -8.35
C VAL A 52 -3.67 9.39 -9.50
#